data_AF-A0A961LIW7-F1
#
_entry.id   AF-A0A961LIW7-F1
#
_cell.length_a   1.000
_cell.length_b   1.000
_cell.length_c   1.000
_cell.angle_alpha   90.00
_cell.angle_beta   90.00
_cell.angle_gamma   90.00
#
_symmetry.space_group_name_H-M   'P 1'
#
loop_
_entity.id
_entity.type
_entity.pdbx_description
1 polymer ?
#
loop_
_entity_poly.entity_id
_entity_poly.type
_entity_poly.pdbx_seq_one_letter_code
_entity_poly.pdbx_strand_id
1 'polypeptide(L)'
;MISRASTLTGLAAAALLAASSAGARGAELAPGTQAKVIVRGYDGDVMEPFLTRDGKVLLFNNSNARPERTNLHAARAVSSTLFAYAGPLDAINSGALDAVASTDDTGKLYFVSTADYLETRSTLFAANLTGAKAAMRQPVHGLARGLGWLHFDAEISADGTELYVAEGRFTGKPVPDSADLVLARRTGDGFAFDRSDPVFDAVNTDALEYAPCVSRDGLTLYFTRLEKGAAAPQIHVARRNSRDAAYEASGPLPLDGFVEAAALSPDEKHIYFHRKTPDGYRLFVYAVEEKP
;
A
#
# COMPACT_ATOMS: atom_id res chain seq x y z
N MET A 1 -22.19 -39.10 -70.29
CA MET A 1 -20.76 -38.76 -70.40
C MET A 1 -20.21 -38.52 -69.00
N ILE A 2 -19.22 -39.33 -68.60
CA ILE A 2 -18.02 -38.96 -67.83
C ILE A 2 -18.29 -38.25 -66.47
N SER A 3 -17.88 -38.70 -65.29
CA SER A 3 -17.01 -39.79 -64.85
C SER A 3 -16.78 -39.61 -63.34
N ARG A 4 -16.79 -40.71 -62.58
CA ARG A 4 -15.97 -41.01 -61.38
C ARG A 4 -16.20 -40.19 -60.10
N ALA A 5 -16.02 -40.71 -58.89
CA ALA A 5 -15.81 -42.06 -58.37
C ALA A 5 -15.91 -41.98 -56.82
N SER A 6 -16.44 -43.02 -56.19
CA SER A 6 -15.75 -43.90 -55.22
C SER A 6 -15.49 -43.33 -53.81
N THR A 7 -16.22 -43.86 -52.81
CA THR A 7 -15.73 -44.73 -51.67
C THR A 7 -14.85 -44.02 -50.63
N LEU A 8 -14.88 -44.26 -49.32
CA LEU A 8 -15.33 -45.38 -48.49
C LEU A 8 -15.40 -44.89 -47.01
N THR A 9 -16.21 -45.60 -46.22
CA THR A 9 -16.26 -45.77 -44.75
C THR A 9 -15.11 -45.29 -43.84
N GLY A 10 -15.46 -44.86 -42.62
CA GLY A 10 -14.57 -44.88 -41.46
C GLY A 10 -15.27 -44.60 -40.13
N LEU A 11 -15.24 -45.59 -39.22
CA LEU A 11 -15.77 -45.61 -37.85
C LEU A 11 -15.36 -44.38 -37.00
N ALA A 12 -16.31 -43.85 -36.22
CA ALA A 12 -16.05 -42.89 -35.15
C ALA A 12 -15.62 -43.62 -33.86
N ALA A 13 -14.36 -43.41 -33.45
CA ALA A 13 -13.86 -43.78 -32.13
C ALA A 13 -13.94 -42.56 -31.21
N ALA A 14 -14.74 -42.66 -30.15
CA ALA A 14 -14.81 -41.65 -29.10
C ALA A 14 -13.63 -41.82 -28.14
N ALA A 15 -12.72 -40.84 -28.13
CA ALA A 15 -11.66 -40.74 -27.12
C ALA A 15 -12.12 -39.79 -26.01
N LEU A 16 -12.31 -40.32 -24.80
CA LEU A 16 -12.41 -39.52 -23.58
C LEU A 16 -11.05 -38.89 -23.29
N LEU A 17 -10.95 -37.57 -23.43
CA LEU A 17 -9.84 -36.79 -22.87
C LEU A 17 -10.14 -36.50 -21.40
N ALA A 18 -9.43 -37.18 -20.51
CA ALA A 18 -9.32 -36.76 -19.12
C ALA A 18 -8.48 -35.46 -19.08
N ALA A 19 -9.15 -34.33 -18.87
CA ALA A 19 -8.47 -33.06 -18.62
C ALA A 19 -7.84 -33.09 -17.22
N SER A 20 -6.52 -33.15 -17.15
CA SER A 20 -5.78 -32.95 -15.92
C SER A 20 -5.97 -31.52 -15.43
N SER A 21 -6.63 -31.34 -14.28
CA SER A 21 -6.71 -30.06 -13.57
C SER A 21 -5.38 -29.74 -12.89
N ALA A 22 -4.34 -29.48 -13.67
CA ALA A 22 -3.19 -28.73 -13.20
C ALA A 22 -3.56 -27.25 -13.35
N GLY A 23 -4.06 -26.66 -12.27
CA GLY A 23 -4.41 -25.24 -12.23
C GLY A 23 -3.22 -24.41 -12.69
N ALA A 24 -3.46 -23.53 -13.67
CA ALA A 24 -2.49 -22.54 -14.09
C ALA A 24 -2.14 -21.66 -12.88
N ARG A 25 -1.03 -21.96 -12.20
CA ARG A 25 -0.29 -20.94 -11.46
C ARG A 25 0.08 -19.89 -12.51
N GLY A 26 -0.49 -18.69 -12.40
CA GLY A 26 -0.11 -17.57 -13.25
C GLY A 26 1.41 -17.44 -13.23
N ALA A 27 2.02 -17.22 -14.39
CA ALA A 27 3.47 -17.06 -14.48
C ALA A 27 3.93 -15.96 -13.52
N GLU A 28 4.97 -16.24 -12.74
CA GLU A 28 5.62 -15.27 -11.86
C GLU A 28 6.18 -14.12 -12.71
N LEU A 29 6.05 -12.88 -12.22
CA LEU A 29 6.55 -11.72 -12.94
C LEU A 29 8.09 -11.79 -13.01
N ALA A 30 8.65 -11.53 -14.19
CA ALA A 30 10.10 -11.48 -14.33
C ALA A 30 10.66 -10.32 -13.48
N PRO A 31 11.82 -10.48 -12.81
CA PRO A 31 12.44 -9.39 -12.06
C PRO A 31 12.66 -8.16 -12.96
N GLY A 32 12.44 -6.96 -12.42
CA GLY A 32 12.52 -5.70 -13.16
C GLY A 32 11.27 -5.36 -13.98
N THR A 33 10.26 -6.24 -14.00
CA THR A 33 9.02 -6.00 -14.74
C THR A 33 7.87 -5.57 -13.84
N GLN A 34 6.84 -4.99 -14.46
CA GLN A 34 5.63 -4.54 -13.78
C GLN A 34 4.37 -5.01 -14.50
N ALA A 35 3.28 -5.12 -13.74
CA ALA A 35 1.96 -5.45 -14.28
C ALA A 35 0.85 -4.66 -13.59
N LYS A 36 -0.24 -4.43 -14.31
CA LYS A 36 -1.48 -3.91 -13.71
C LYS A 36 -2.10 -5.01 -12.84
N VAL A 37 -2.55 -4.62 -11.65
CA VAL A 37 -3.26 -5.51 -10.72
C VAL A 37 -4.76 -5.31 -10.85
N ILE A 38 -5.51 -6.41 -10.85
CA ILE A 38 -6.97 -6.39 -10.95
C ILE A 38 -7.56 -6.64 -9.56
N VAL A 39 -8.45 -5.74 -9.12
CA VAL A 39 -9.32 -5.96 -7.95
C VAL A 39 -10.69 -6.37 -8.46
N ARG A 40 -10.91 -7.68 -8.67
CA ARG A 40 -12.15 -8.20 -9.25
C ARG A 40 -13.34 -7.87 -8.36
N GLY A 41 -14.36 -7.24 -8.94
CA GLY A 41 -15.55 -6.78 -8.23
C GLY A 41 -15.45 -5.33 -7.73
N TYR A 42 -14.41 -4.59 -8.12
CA TYR A 42 -14.22 -3.18 -7.81
C TYR A 42 -13.55 -2.46 -9.00
N ASP A 43 -14.15 -1.36 -9.45
CA ASP A 43 -13.74 -0.59 -10.64
C ASP A 43 -13.31 0.85 -10.32
N GLY A 44 -13.45 1.28 -9.06
CA GLY A 44 -13.05 2.59 -8.57
C GLY A 44 -11.54 2.75 -8.40
N ASP A 45 -11.17 3.88 -7.79
CA ASP A 45 -9.78 4.18 -7.47
C ASP A 45 -9.25 3.23 -6.38
N VAL A 46 -8.02 2.76 -6.58
CA VAL A 46 -7.25 1.97 -5.60
C VAL A 46 -6.00 2.78 -5.26
N MET A 47 -6.05 3.48 -4.14
CA MET A 47 -5.00 4.36 -3.63
C MET A 47 -4.38 3.77 -2.36
N GLU A 48 -3.19 4.28 -2.02
CA GLU A 48 -2.41 3.94 -0.82
C GLU A 48 -2.54 2.46 -0.39
N PRO A 49 -2.14 1.52 -1.28
CA PRO A 49 -2.31 0.11 -1.00
C PRO A 49 -1.46 -0.30 0.20
N PHE A 50 -1.93 -1.31 0.92
CA PHE A 50 -1.13 -2.04 1.90
C PHE A 50 -1.53 -3.51 1.86
N LEU A 51 -0.55 -4.41 1.70
CA LEU A 51 -0.78 -5.85 1.77
C LEU A 51 -0.46 -6.32 3.19
N THR A 52 -1.41 -7.00 3.84
CA THR A 52 -1.18 -7.52 5.20
C THR A 52 0.08 -8.35 5.26
N ARG A 53 0.76 -8.35 6.42
CA ARG A 53 2.06 -9.00 6.60
C ARG A 53 2.05 -10.51 6.33
N ASP A 54 0.87 -11.14 6.33
CA ASP A 54 0.62 -12.54 5.96
C ASP A 54 0.24 -12.76 4.48
N GLY A 55 0.14 -11.69 3.69
CA GLY A 55 -0.13 -11.68 2.25
C GLY A 55 -1.58 -11.92 1.87
N LYS A 56 -2.52 -11.99 2.82
CA LYS A 56 -3.89 -12.45 2.53
C LYS A 56 -4.87 -11.36 2.15
N VAL A 57 -4.66 -10.13 2.64
CA VAL A 57 -5.60 -9.03 2.48
C VAL A 57 -4.89 -7.79 1.98
N LEU A 58 -5.32 -7.29 0.83
CA LEU A 58 -5.00 -5.94 0.36
C LEU A 58 -5.98 -4.96 1.00
N LEU A 59 -5.44 -3.95 1.64
CA LEU A 59 -6.11 -2.76 2.14
C LEU A 59 -5.79 -1.61 1.20
N PHE A 60 -6.75 -0.70 1.00
CA PHE A 60 -6.56 0.47 0.14
C PHE A 60 -7.65 1.50 0.44
N ASN A 61 -7.39 2.78 0.20
CA ASN A 61 -8.45 3.80 0.13
C ASN A 61 -8.93 4.00 -1.31
N ASN A 62 -10.17 4.47 -1.45
CA ASN A 62 -10.71 4.97 -2.72
C ASN A 62 -10.29 6.45 -2.94
N SER A 63 -10.97 7.13 -3.88
CA SER A 63 -10.60 8.49 -4.30
C SER A 63 -10.69 9.53 -3.19
N ASN A 64 -9.69 10.41 -3.11
CA ASN A 64 -9.72 11.62 -2.30
C ASN A 64 -10.49 12.78 -2.97
N ALA A 65 -10.97 12.60 -4.20
CA ALA A 65 -11.67 13.64 -4.95
C ALA A 65 -13.16 13.71 -4.59
N ARG A 66 -13.69 14.93 -4.41
CA ARG A 66 -15.13 15.15 -4.24
C ARG A 66 -15.91 14.71 -5.51
N PRO A 67 -17.15 14.21 -5.38
CA PRO A 67 -17.97 14.12 -4.17
C PRO A 67 -17.73 12.85 -3.33
N GLU A 68 -16.78 12.01 -3.73
CA GLU A 68 -16.48 10.77 -3.01
C GLU A 68 -16.05 11.03 -1.57
N ARG A 69 -16.32 10.06 -0.71
CA ARG A 69 -15.75 9.99 0.63
C ARG A 69 -14.57 9.03 0.58
N THR A 70 -13.42 9.45 1.10
CA THR A 70 -12.27 8.57 1.25
C THR A 70 -12.58 7.54 2.34
N ASN A 71 -12.69 6.29 1.92
CA ASN A 71 -12.99 5.14 2.75
C ASN A 71 -11.90 4.09 2.57
N LEU A 72 -11.63 3.32 3.62
CA LEU A 72 -10.82 2.12 3.54
C LEU A 72 -11.65 0.94 3.05
N HIS A 73 -11.01 0.15 2.21
CA HIS A 73 -11.55 -1.04 1.57
C HIS A 73 -10.61 -2.23 1.76
N ALA A 74 -11.15 -3.43 1.57
CA ALA A 74 -10.37 -4.66 1.61
C ALA A 74 -10.63 -5.53 0.36
N ALA A 75 -9.60 -6.26 -0.05
CA ALA A 75 -9.67 -7.30 -1.06
C ALA A 75 -8.79 -8.50 -0.66
N ARG A 76 -9.18 -9.71 -1.03
CA ARG A 76 -8.44 -10.94 -0.72
C ARG A 76 -7.48 -11.29 -1.83
N ALA A 77 -6.25 -11.65 -1.50
CA ALA A 77 -5.25 -12.08 -2.48
C ALA A 77 -5.69 -13.36 -3.19
N VAL A 78 -5.51 -13.40 -4.52
CA VAL A 78 -5.72 -14.58 -5.37
C VAL A 78 -4.42 -14.95 -6.09
N SER A 79 -3.71 -13.94 -6.61
CA SER A 79 -2.35 -14.02 -7.14
C SER A 79 -1.65 -12.67 -6.93
N SER A 80 -0.40 -12.53 -7.35
CA SER A 80 0.33 -11.24 -7.33
C SER A 80 -0.30 -10.16 -8.22
N THR A 81 -1.22 -10.52 -9.12
CA THR A 81 -1.87 -9.61 -10.07
C THR A 81 -3.39 -9.63 -9.97
N LEU A 82 -3.96 -10.39 -9.04
CA LEU A 82 -5.40 -10.53 -8.89
C LEU A 82 -5.80 -10.57 -7.41
N PHE A 83 -6.71 -9.68 -7.04
CA PHE A 83 -7.39 -9.65 -5.76
C PHE A 83 -8.90 -9.76 -5.98
N ALA A 84 -9.61 -10.35 -5.02
CA ALA A 84 -11.07 -10.41 -5.01
C ALA A 84 -11.62 -9.41 -3.99
N TYR A 85 -12.39 -8.41 -4.45
CA TYR A 85 -12.95 -7.37 -3.58
C TYR A 85 -13.79 -7.97 -2.46
N ALA A 86 -13.58 -7.48 -1.24
CA ALA A 86 -14.25 -7.96 -0.03
C ALA A 86 -15.19 -6.93 0.61
N GLY A 87 -15.17 -5.68 0.15
CA GLY A 87 -16.04 -4.60 0.63
C GLY A 87 -15.29 -3.50 1.38
N PRO A 88 -16.02 -2.44 1.80
CA PRO A 88 -15.49 -1.39 2.68
C PRO A 88 -15.26 -1.91 4.12
N LEU A 89 -14.37 -1.24 4.86
CA LEU A 89 -14.18 -1.44 6.29
C LEU A 89 -15.15 -0.56 7.11
N ASP A 90 -16.46 -0.84 7.01
CA ASP A 90 -17.53 0.00 7.56
C ASP A 90 -17.40 0.33 9.06
N ALA A 91 -16.80 -0.55 9.85
CA ALA A 91 -16.65 -0.34 11.29
C ALA A 91 -15.66 0.77 11.68
N ILE A 92 -14.78 1.15 10.75
CA ILE A 92 -13.76 2.20 10.99
C ILE A 92 -13.94 3.41 10.08
N ASN A 93 -14.59 3.24 8.92
CA ASN A 93 -14.93 4.33 8.02
C ASN A 93 -15.89 5.33 8.68
N SER A 94 -15.69 6.60 8.38
CA SER A 94 -16.24 7.75 9.09
C SER A 94 -16.69 8.82 8.11
N GLY A 95 -17.45 9.82 8.57
CA GLY A 95 -17.91 10.95 7.75
C GLY A 95 -16.82 11.78 7.07
N ALA A 96 -15.56 11.58 7.44
CA ALA A 96 -14.40 12.32 6.97
C ALA A 96 -13.51 11.46 6.06
N LEU A 97 -12.22 11.81 5.94
CA LEU A 97 -11.22 10.98 5.27
C LEU A 97 -10.77 9.85 6.20
N ASP A 98 -10.81 8.61 5.70
CA ASP A 98 -10.22 7.42 6.31
C ASP A 98 -9.28 6.75 5.30
N ALA A 99 -7.99 6.79 5.60
CA ALA A 99 -6.92 6.46 4.66
C ALA A 99 -5.67 5.96 5.38
N VAL A 100 -4.60 5.79 4.60
CA VAL A 100 -3.45 4.90 4.76
C VAL A 100 -3.57 3.87 5.88
N ALA A 101 -3.88 2.63 5.49
CA ALA A 101 -3.91 1.49 6.39
C ALA A 101 -2.56 0.76 6.45
N SER A 102 -2.24 0.18 7.59
CA SER A 102 -1.07 -0.68 7.80
C SER A 102 -1.32 -1.70 8.91
N THR A 103 -0.69 -2.88 8.87
CA THR A 103 -0.83 -3.91 9.91
C THR A 103 0.50 -4.45 10.41
N ASP A 104 0.54 -4.81 11.71
CA ASP A 104 1.60 -5.64 12.28
C ASP A 104 1.28 -7.15 12.11
N ASP A 105 2.21 -8.02 12.53
CA ASP A 105 2.09 -9.48 12.44
C ASP A 105 0.99 -10.06 13.35
N THR A 106 0.50 -9.29 14.33
CA THR A 106 -0.57 -9.72 15.23
C THR A 106 -1.96 -9.47 14.63
N GLY A 107 -2.02 -8.76 13.49
CA GLY A 107 -3.27 -8.31 12.89
C GLY A 107 -3.82 -7.02 13.53
N LYS A 108 -2.98 -6.25 14.25
CA LYS A 108 -3.34 -4.90 14.64
C LYS A 108 -3.29 -4.01 13.40
N LEU A 109 -4.40 -3.37 13.08
CA LEU A 109 -4.53 -2.36 12.04
C LEU A 109 -4.22 -0.99 12.65
N TYR A 110 -3.43 -0.20 11.93
CA TYR A 110 -3.20 1.21 12.12
C TYR A 110 -3.68 1.94 10.87
N PHE A 111 -4.32 3.09 11.03
CA PHE A 111 -4.82 3.86 9.91
C PHE A 111 -4.98 5.33 10.23
N VAL A 112 -5.05 6.14 9.18
CA VAL A 112 -5.29 7.58 9.26
C VAL A 112 -6.79 7.88 9.17
N SER A 113 -7.29 8.74 10.04
CA SER A 113 -8.63 9.30 9.96
C SER A 113 -8.63 10.76 10.39
N THR A 114 -9.35 11.62 9.66
CA THR A 114 -9.48 13.04 10.01
C THR A 114 -10.74 13.37 10.81
N ALA A 115 -11.57 12.35 11.11
CA ALA A 115 -12.88 12.52 11.73
C ALA A 115 -12.83 13.34 13.03
N ASP A 116 -11.86 13.05 13.89
CA ASP A 116 -11.83 13.59 15.26
C ASP A 116 -10.74 14.68 15.42
N TYR A 117 -10.12 15.12 14.32
CA TYR A 117 -8.95 16.01 14.35
C TYR A 117 -9.24 17.37 15.00
N LEU A 118 -10.43 17.94 14.74
CA LEU A 118 -10.82 19.24 15.29
C LEU A 118 -11.02 19.21 16.81
N GLU A 119 -11.23 18.04 17.39
CA GLU A 119 -11.42 17.86 18.83
C GLU A 119 -10.14 17.36 19.52
N THR A 120 -9.48 16.37 18.92
CA THR A 120 -8.39 15.61 19.55
C THR A 120 -7.00 15.95 19.03
N ARG A 121 -6.91 16.61 17.87
CA ARG A 121 -5.68 16.80 17.08
C ARG A 121 -4.99 15.50 16.65
N SER A 122 -5.63 14.35 16.86
CA SER A 122 -5.13 13.06 16.44
C SER A 122 -5.67 12.73 15.06
N THR A 123 -4.82 12.15 14.22
CA THR A 123 -5.23 11.57 12.93
C THR A 123 -4.88 10.10 12.81
N LEU A 124 -4.21 9.50 13.80
CA LEU A 124 -3.88 8.07 13.80
C LEU A 124 -4.80 7.29 14.72
N PHE A 125 -5.33 6.20 14.18
CA PHE A 125 -6.24 5.29 14.84
C PHE A 125 -5.75 3.85 14.67
N ALA A 126 -6.22 2.98 15.54
CA ALA A 126 -5.95 1.56 15.47
C ALA A 126 -7.25 0.76 15.59
N ALA A 127 -7.22 -0.46 15.09
CA ALA A 127 -8.28 -1.45 15.24
C ALA A 127 -7.66 -2.86 15.22
N ASN A 128 -8.46 -3.88 15.50
CA ASN A 128 -8.04 -5.25 15.23
C ASN A 128 -8.61 -5.67 13.87
N LEU A 129 -7.79 -6.26 13.01
CA LEU A 129 -8.19 -6.80 11.72
C LEU A 129 -8.33 -8.32 11.83
N THR A 130 -9.44 -8.87 11.33
CA THR A 130 -9.65 -10.32 11.23
C THR A 130 -10.13 -10.66 9.83
N GLY A 131 -9.22 -11.19 9.01
CA GLY A 131 -9.45 -11.30 7.57
C GLY A 131 -9.68 -9.93 6.95
N ALA A 132 -10.77 -9.76 6.20
CA ALA A 132 -11.11 -8.51 5.52
C ALA A 132 -12.12 -7.66 6.32
N LYS A 133 -12.08 -7.72 7.65
CA LYS A 133 -12.99 -6.98 8.54
C LYS A 133 -12.22 -6.35 9.70
N ALA A 134 -12.52 -5.10 10.00
CA ALA A 134 -11.96 -4.39 11.14
C ALA A 134 -12.95 -4.37 12.32
N ALA A 135 -12.42 -4.41 13.54
CA ALA A 135 -13.15 -4.07 14.76
C ALA A 135 -13.33 -2.55 14.89
N MET A 136 -13.96 -2.11 15.98
CA MET A 136 -14.13 -0.70 16.28
C MET A 136 -12.78 0.02 16.41
N ARG A 137 -12.70 1.23 15.86
CA ARG A 137 -11.50 2.08 15.94
C ARG A 137 -11.28 2.64 17.34
N GLN A 138 -10.02 2.86 17.68
CA GLN A 138 -9.57 3.57 18.87
C GLN A 138 -8.43 4.53 18.48
N PRO A 139 -8.31 5.70 19.13
CA PRO A 139 -7.22 6.63 18.84
C PRO A 139 -5.86 6.03 19.22
N VAL A 140 -4.81 6.36 18.46
CA VAL A 140 -3.43 6.09 18.85
C VAL A 140 -2.93 7.21 19.74
N HIS A 141 -2.53 6.87 20.97
CA HIS A 141 -2.12 7.84 21.97
C HIS A 141 -0.66 8.30 21.81
N GLY A 142 -0.37 9.50 22.31
CA GLY A 142 1.00 10.04 22.44
C GLY A 142 1.55 10.77 21.21
N LEU A 143 0.79 10.83 20.12
CA LEU A 143 1.25 11.38 18.84
C LEU A 143 0.64 12.74 18.47
N ALA A 144 -0.48 13.15 19.07
CA ALA A 144 -1.18 14.39 18.68
C ALA A 144 -0.27 15.63 18.70
N ARG A 145 -0.42 16.51 17.69
CA ARG A 145 0.33 17.77 17.55
C ARG A 145 -0.62 18.99 17.56
N GLY A 146 -0.09 20.20 17.41
CA GLY A 146 -0.88 21.42 17.31
C GLY A 146 -1.72 21.51 16.03
N LEU A 147 -2.69 22.43 16.02
CA LEU A 147 -3.55 22.70 14.87
C LEU A 147 -2.72 23.00 13.60
N GLY A 148 -3.14 22.43 12.47
CA GLY A 148 -2.46 22.53 11.18
C GLY A 148 -1.39 21.45 10.97
N TRP A 149 -1.07 20.64 11.97
CA TRP A 149 -0.19 19.48 11.81
C TRP A 149 -1.00 18.19 11.77
N LEU A 150 -0.76 17.35 10.77
CA LEU A 150 -1.43 16.07 10.58
C LEU A 150 -0.40 14.96 10.37
N HIS A 151 -0.68 13.79 10.92
CA HIS A 151 -0.05 12.54 10.49
C HIS A 151 -0.93 11.97 9.39
N PHE A 152 -0.51 12.14 8.14
CA PHE A 152 -1.39 11.90 7.00
C PHE A 152 -1.14 10.56 6.32
N ASP A 153 0.05 9.97 6.52
CA ASP A 153 0.37 8.59 6.17
C ASP A 153 1.16 7.93 7.32
N ALA A 154 1.00 6.61 7.52
CA ALA A 154 1.85 5.87 8.46
C ALA A 154 1.94 4.37 8.13
N GLU A 155 3.08 3.76 8.43
CA GLU A 155 3.28 2.30 8.39
C GLU A 155 3.85 1.78 9.71
N ILE A 156 3.25 0.72 10.25
CA ILE A 156 3.74 0.02 11.45
C ILE A 156 4.73 -1.08 11.04
N SER A 157 5.83 -1.22 11.78
CA SER A 157 6.77 -2.34 11.63
C SER A 157 6.08 -3.68 11.86
N ALA A 158 6.62 -4.75 11.26
CA ALA A 158 6.02 -6.09 11.35
C ALA A 158 5.86 -6.58 12.80
N ASP A 159 6.81 -6.26 13.68
CA ASP A 159 6.76 -6.58 15.11
C ASP A 159 5.90 -5.61 15.96
N GLY A 160 5.32 -4.59 15.34
CA GLY A 160 4.44 -3.62 16.00
C GLY A 160 5.16 -2.62 16.89
N THR A 161 6.49 -2.52 16.87
CA THR A 161 7.28 -1.69 17.81
C THR A 161 7.62 -0.29 17.31
N GLU A 162 7.67 -0.08 15.99
CA GLU A 162 8.05 1.18 15.35
C GLU A 162 6.96 1.62 14.38
N LEU A 163 6.57 2.89 14.44
CA LEU A 163 5.61 3.51 13.54
C LEU A 163 6.32 4.60 12.73
N TYR A 164 6.37 4.40 11.42
CA TYR A 164 6.94 5.32 10.43
C TYR A 164 5.83 6.26 9.99
N VAL A 165 5.98 7.56 10.19
CA VAL A 165 4.87 8.51 10.04
C VAL A 165 5.28 9.65 9.11
N ALA A 166 4.43 9.98 8.13
CA ALA A 166 4.53 11.23 7.39
C ALA A 166 3.82 12.34 8.17
N GLU A 167 4.59 13.31 8.65
CA GLU A 167 4.09 14.45 9.40
C GLU A 167 4.04 15.70 8.52
N GLY A 168 2.83 16.17 8.23
CA GLY A 168 2.60 17.27 7.31
C GLY A 168 2.08 18.53 8.00
N ARG A 169 2.51 19.70 7.51
CA ARG A 169 1.91 20.99 7.86
C ARG A 169 0.93 21.43 6.79
N PHE A 170 -0.31 21.67 7.18
CA PHE A 170 -1.40 22.05 6.29
C PHE A 170 -1.94 23.45 6.65
N THR A 171 -2.00 24.34 5.66
CA THR A 171 -2.64 25.67 5.76
C THR A 171 -3.98 25.76 5.02
N GLY A 172 -4.66 24.62 4.83
CA GLY A 172 -5.99 24.53 4.21
C GLY A 172 -6.00 24.11 2.74
N LYS A 173 -4.84 23.79 2.17
CA LYS A 173 -4.73 23.19 0.83
C LYS A 173 -4.80 21.64 0.93
N PRO A 174 -5.18 20.93 -0.15
CA PRO A 174 -5.16 19.47 -0.18
C PRO A 174 -3.76 18.86 -0.07
N VAL A 175 -2.73 19.58 -0.51
CA VAL A 175 -1.32 19.19 -0.42
C VAL A 175 -0.68 19.95 0.74
N PRO A 176 0.15 19.30 1.59
CA PRO A 176 0.82 19.99 2.68
C PRO A 176 1.84 21.02 2.18
N ASP A 177 2.11 22.03 3.00
CA ASP A 177 3.16 23.02 2.74
C ASP A 177 4.57 22.46 3.03
N SER A 178 4.66 21.45 3.90
CA SER A 178 5.86 20.67 4.22
C SER A 178 5.45 19.27 4.71
N ALA A 179 6.24 18.23 4.42
CA ALA A 179 6.01 16.88 4.92
C ALA A 179 7.33 16.14 5.08
N ASP A 180 7.59 15.66 6.30
CA ASP A 180 8.78 14.90 6.65
C ASP A 180 8.39 13.53 7.22
N LEU A 181 9.27 12.54 7.07
CA LEU A 181 9.16 11.28 7.77
C LEU A 181 9.71 11.41 9.19
N VAL A 182 8.99 10.86 10.17
CA VAL A 182 9.38 10.81 11.58
C VAL A 182 9.09 9.41 12.16
N LEU A 183 9.90 9.00 13.14
CA LEU A 183 9.81 7.66 13.75
C LEU A 183 9.22 7.77 15.15
N ALA A 184 8.13 7.06 15.40
CA ALA A 184 7.60 6.88 16.73
C ALA A 184 7.85 5.45 17.22
N ARG A 185 8.26 5.30 18.48
CA ARG A 185 8.47 4.00 19.11
C ARG A 185 7.37 3.72 20.11
N ARG A 186 6.97 2.45 20.21
CA ARG A 186 5.95 2.00 21.14
C ARG A 186 6.35 2.32 22.58
N THR A 187 5.47 2.96 23.32
CA THR A 187 5.65 3.33 24.73
C THR A 187 4.36 3.05 25.49
N GLY A 188 4.38 2.02 26.33
CA GLY A 188 3.16 1.55 27.00
C GLY A 188 2.11 1.07 25.98
N ASP A 189 0.92 1.66 26.04
CA ASP A 189 -0.21 1.41 25.14
C ASP A 189 -0.24 2.35 23.90
N GLY A 190 0.66 3.34 23.85
CA GLY A 190 0.76 4.33 22.78
C GLY A 190 2.12 4.32 22.08
N PHE A 191 2.45 5.48 21.49
CA PHE A 191 3.72 5.73 20.83
C PHE A 191 4.25 7.10 21.22
N ALA A 192 5.57 7.27 21.15
CA ALA A 192 6.22 8.56 21.36
C ALA A 192 7.27 8.80 20.26
N PHE A 193 7.38 10.06 19.84
CA PHE A 193 8.47 10.51 18.98
C PHE A 193 9.72 10.77 19.81
N ASP A 194 10.87 10.32 19.29
CA ASP A 194 12.15 10.91 19.65
C ASP A 194 12.53 11.91 18.56
N ARG A 195 12.33 13.20 18.85
CA ARG A 195 12.58 14.28 17.90
C ARG A 195 14.07 14.60 17.73
N SER A 196 14.94 13.96 18.51
CA SER A 196 16.39 14.05 18.36
C SER A 196 16.98 12.90 17.55
N ASP A 197 16.16 11.92 17.17
CA ASP A 197 16.57 10.76 16.41
C ASP A 197 16.93 11.14 14.96
N PRO A 198 18.20 10.97 14.53
CA PRO A 198 18.66 11.35 13.20
C PRO A 198 18.27 10.33 12.11
N VAL A 199 17.39 9.36 12.42
CA VAL A 199 17.09 8.22 11.55
C VAL A 199 16.73 8.58 10.11
N PHE A 200 16.09 9.74 9.90
CA PHE A 200 15.67 10.23 8.58
C PHE A 200 16.45 11.45 8.06
N ASP A 201 17.57 11.84 8.67
CA ASP A 201 18.30 13.06 8.28
C ASP A 201 18.74 13.07 6.79
N ALA A 202 19.08 11.90 6.24
CA ALA A 202 19.42 11.78 4.80
C ALA A 202 18.20 11.52 3.90
N VAL A 203 17.04 11.25 4.50
CA VAL A 203 15.78 10.95 3.80
C VAL A 203 14.90 12.19 3.68
N ASN A 204 14.80 13.01 4.72
CA ASN A 204 14.01 14.24 4.69
C ASN A 204 14.76 15.34 3.94
N THR A 205 14.05 16.08 3.09
CA THR A 205 14.63 17.15 2.28
C THR A 205 13.69 18.37 2.22
N ASP A 206 13.94 19.32 1.31
CA ASP A 206 12.98 20.40 1.04
C ASP A 206 11.76 19.94 0.20
N ALA A 207 11.77 18.68 -0.26
CA ALA A 207 10.64 18.06 -0.94
C ALA A 207 9.55 17.63 0.07
N LEU A 208 8.48 17.01 -0.43
CA LEU A 208 7.53 16.31 0.44
C LEU A 208 7.90 14.84 0.49
N GLU A 209 8.19 14.30 1.68
CA GLU A 209 8.36 12.86 1.91
C GLU A 209 7.16 12.27 2.66
N TYR A 210 6.58 11.20 2.11
CA TYR A 210 5.36 10.59 2.63
C TYR A 210 5.18 9.13 2.17
N ALA A 211 4.06 8.51 2.53
CA ALA A 211 3.71 7.12 2.29
C ALA A 211 4.87 6.15 2.53
N PRO A 212 5.39 6.07 3.77
CA PRO A 212 6.48 5.17 4.11
C PRO A 212 6.03 3.72 3.99
N CYS A 213 6.93 2.85 3.51
CA CYS A 213 6.77 1.40 3.49
C CYS A 213 8.06 0.72 3.93
N VAL A 214 8.00 -0.06 5.01
CA VAL A 214 9.18 -0.62 5.67
C VAL A 214 9.25 -2.14 5.46
N SER A 215 10.44 -2.61 5.15
CA SER A 215 10.74 -4.04 5.13
C SER A 215 10.52 -4.69 6.51
N ARG A 216 10.30 -5.99 6.50
CA ARG A 216 10.01 -6.81 7.69
C ARG A 216 11.14 -6.73 8.73
N ASP A 217 12.39 -6.63 8.29
CA ASP A 217 13.56 -6.47 9.16
C ASP A 217 13.80 -5.01 9.61
N GLY A 218 13.05 -4.06 9.05
CA GLY A 218 13.20 -2.64 9.32
C GLY A 218 14.40 -1.99 8.64
N LEU A 219 15.10 -2.65 7.72
CA LEU A 219 16.38 -2.16 7.17
C LEU A 219 16.24 -1.45 5.81
N THR A 220 15.16 -1.70 5.08
CA THR A 220 14.83 -1.05 3.82
C THR A 220 13.56 -0.24 3.98
N LEU A 221 13.60 1.02 3.54
CA LEU A 221 12.46 1.92 3.50
C LEU A 221 12.19 2.32 2.06
N TYR A 222 10.96 2.11 1.62
CA TYR A 222 10.40 2.77 0.46
C TYR A 222 9.56 3.96 0.93
N PHE A 223 9.57 5.04 0.18
CA PHE A 223 8.76 6.22 0.50
C PHE A 223 8.44 6.99 -0.78
N THR A 224 7.36 7.75 -0.76
CA THR A 224 7.04 8.66 -1.85
C THR A 224 7.73 10.00 -1.62
N ARG A 225 8.35 10.54 -2.66
CA ARG A 225 8.88 11.91 -2.68
C ARG A 225 8.22 12.73 -3.79
N LEU A 226 7.77 13.94 -3.45
CA LEU A 226 7.32 14.94 -4.42
C LEU A 226 8.24 16.17 -4.36
N GLU A 227 9.14 16.24 -5.34
CA GLU A 227 10.05 17.37 -5.51
C GLU A 227 9.30 18.66 -5.86
N LYS A 228 9.79 19.81 -5.36
CA LYS A 228 9.15 21.10 -5.59
C LYS A 228 9.11 21.45 -7.08
N GLY A 229 7.90 21.62 -7.60
CA GLY A 229 7.67 21.94 -9.02
C GLY A 229 7.76 20.74 -9.97
N ALA A 230 7.96 19.53 -9.45
CA ALA A 230 7.86 18.32 -10.26
C ALA A 230 6.42 18.08 -10.73
N ALA A 231 6.30 17.46 -11.91
CA ALA A 231 5.01 17.13 -12.48
C ALA A 231 4.35 15.91 -11.82
N ALA A 232 5.17 15.05 -11.20
CA ALA A 232 4.73 13.79 -10.61
C ALA A 232 5.66 13.38 -9.44
N PRO A 233 5.09 12.70 -8.43
CA PRO A 233 5.83 12.05 -7.35
C PRO A 233 6.55 10.80 -7.85
N GLN A 234 7.55 10.35 -7.10
CA GLN A 234 8.28 9.11 -7.35
C GLN A 234 8.41 8.29 -6.06
N ILE A 235 8.55 6.98 -6.19
CA ILE A 235 8.85 6.09 -5.06
C ILE A 235 10.36 5.97 -4.95
N HIS A 236 10.92 6.36 -3.82
CA HIS A 236 12.33 6.29 -3.46
C HIS A 236 12.61 5.12 -2.52
N VAL A 237 13.88 4.72 -2.46
CA VAL A 237 14.39 3.70 -1.53
C VAL A 237 15.54 4.26 -0.70
N ALA A 238 15.56 3.90 0.57
CA ALA A 238 16.65 4.16 1.51
C ALA A 238 16.95 2.89 2.31
N ARG A 239 18.21 2.74 2.76
CA ARG A 239 18.67 1.56 3.49
C ARG A 239 19.46 1.93 4.73
N ARG A 240 19.46 1.07 5.74
CA ARG A 240 20.28 1.21 6.94
C ARG A 240 20.88 -0.12 7.34
N ASN A 241 22.04 -0.07 8.01
CA ASN A 241 22.77 -1.27 8.43
C ASN A 241 22.19 -1.95 9.68
N SER A 242 21.39 -1.23 10.46
CA SER A 242 20.67 -1.75 11.63
C SER A 242 19.46 -0.85 11.94
N ARG A 243 18.55 -1.30 12.81
CA ARG A 243 17.36 -0.51 13.19
C ARG A 243 17.67 0.74 14.02
N ASP A 244 18.86 0.82 14.61
CA ASP A 244 19.33 1.98 15.37
C ASP A 244 20.20 2.92 14.52
N ALA A 245 20.52 2.54 13.28
CA ALA A 245 21.27 3.37 12.35
C ALA A 245 20.34 4.31 11.57
N ALA A 246 20.89 5.45 11.13
CA ALA A 246 20.22 6.31 10.18
C ALA A 246 20.12 5.65 8.80
N TYR A 247 19.07 6.01 8.06
CA TYR A 247 18.93 5.62 6.66
C TYR A 247 19.91 6.39 5.77
N GLU A 248 20.41 5.70 4.75
CA GLU A 248 21.16 6.22 3.62
C GLU A 248 20.25 6.19 2.39
N ALA A 249 20.00 7.36 1.77
CA ALA A 249 19.13 7.46 0.61
C ALA A 249 19.80 6.88 -0.65
N SER A 250 19.07 6.03 -1.39
CA SER A 250 19.57 5.33 -2.58
C SER A 250 18.95 5.81 -3.91
N GLY A 251 17.91 6.66 -3.86
CA GLY A 251 17.27 7.27 -5.06
C GLY A 251 15.92 6.65 -5.44
N PRO A 252 15.31 7.08 -6.57
CA PRO A 252 14.01 6.58 -7.03
C PRO A 252 14.09 5.16 -7.63
N LEU A 253 13.00 4.41 -7.51
CA LEU A 253 12.76 3.19 -8.28
C LEU A 253 12.61 3.52 -9.77
N PRO A 254 12.92 2.58 -10.69
CA PRO A 254 12.79 2.78 -12.13
C PRO A 254 11.32 2.67 -12.59
N LEU A 255 10.46 3.54 -12.05
CA LEU A 255 9.03 3.60 -12.31
C LEU A 255 8.65 4.93 -12.95
N ASP A 256 7.94 4.87 -14.07
CA ASP A 256 7.51 6.06 -14.81
C ASP A 256 6.13 6.56 -14.37
N GLY A 257 5.94 7.87 -14.55
CA GLY A 257 4.68 8.57 -14.36
C GLY A 257 4.40 8.95 -12.90
N PHE A 258 3.13 9.23 -12.60
CA PHE A 258 2.67 9.49 -11.24
C PHE A 258 2.50 8.15 -10.52
N VAL A 259 3.44 7.82 -9.63
CA VAL A 259 3.44 6.60 -8.82
C VAL A 259 3.71 6.95 -7.36
N GLU A 260 2.94 6.36 -6.44
CA GLU A 260 3.05 6.64 -5.00
C GLU A 260 2.64 5.41 -4.17
N ALA A 261 2.94 5.50 -2.87
CA ALA A 261 2.50 4.59 -1.83
C ALA A 261 2.83 3.12 -2.11
N ALA A 262 4.11 2.82 -1.95
CA ALA A 262 4.61 1.45 -2.02
C ALA A 262 3.99 0.57 -0.94
N ALA A 263 3.80 -0.72 -1.25
CA ALA A 263 3.45 -1.76 -0.31
C ALA A 263 4.16 -3.06 -0.65
N LEU A 264 4.80 -3.67 0.34
CA LEU A 264 5.56 -4.89 0.14
C LEU A 264 4.68 -6.15 0.20
N SER A 265 5.01 -7.10 -0.67
CA SER A 265 4.64 -8.51 -0.48
C SER A 265 5.38 -9.13 0.70
N PRO A 266 4.84 -10.19 1.35
CA PRO A 266 5.50 -10.82 2.50
C PRO A 266 6.89 -11.40 2.23
N ASP A 267 7.15 -11.79 0.98
CA ASP A 267 8.47 -12.28 0.55
C ASP A 267 9.38 -11.17 0.02
N GLU A 268 8.88 -9.93 -0.01
CA GLU A 268 9.55 -8.70 -0.43
C GLU A 268 10.06 -8.72 -1.87
N LYS A 269 9.52 -9.64 -2.69
CA LYS A 269 9.85 -9.72 -4.12
C LYS A 269 8.97 -8.83 -4.99
N HIS A 270 7.86 -8.35 -4.44
CA HIS A 270 6.92 -7.48 -5.12
C HIS A 270 6.64 -6.22 -4.32
N ILE A 271 6.62 -5.10 -5.04
CA ILE A 271 6.16 -3.80 -4.56
C ILE A 271 4.86 -3.47 -5.29
N TYR A 272 3.77 -3.39 -4.54
CA TYR A 272 2.50 -2.84 -5.02
C TYR A 272 2.53 -1.33 -4.87
N PHE A 273 1.92 -0.61 -5.80
CA PHE A 273 1.83 0.85 -5.74
C PHE A 273 0.65 1.31 -6.57
N HIS A 274 0.11 2.49 -6.27
CA HIS A 274 -0.90 3.07 -7.13
C HIS A 274 -0.25 3.98 -8.17
N ARG A 275 -0.85 4.01 -9.37
CA ARG A 275 -0.45 4.88 -10.48
C ARG A 275 -1.65 5.68 -10.95
N LYS A 276 -1.44 6.96 -11.26
CA LYS A 276 -2.46 7.76 -11.95
C LYS A 276 -2.53 7.36 -13.43
N THR A 277 -3.73 7.01 -13.88
CA THR A 277 -4.05 6.68 -15.28
C THR A 277 -5.16 7.60 -15.79
N PRO A 278 -5.46 7.62 -17.11
CA PRO A 278 -6.60 8.37 -17.63
C PRO A 278 -7.94 7.98 -16.98
N ASP A 279 -8.07 6.74 -16.51
CA ASP A 279 -9.28 6.21 -15.89
C ASP A 279 -9.34 6.44 -14.36
N GLY A 280 -8.29 7.05 -13.78
CA GLY A 280 -8.14 7.25 -12.32
C GLY A 280 -6.92 6.53 -11.73
N TYR A 281 -6.91 6.34 -10.42
CA TYR A 281 -5.81 5.68 -9.70
C TYR A 281 -5.97 4.17 -9.73
N ARG A 282 -4.96 3.45 -10.23
CA ARG A 282 -5.01 1.99 -10.41
C ARG A 282 -3.80 1.34 -9.76
N LEU A 283 -4.01 0.13 -9.26
CA LEU A 283 -2.98 -0.67 -8.63
C LEU A 283 -2.08 -1.34 -9.67
N PHE A 284 -0.78 -1.23 -9.45
CA PHE A 284 0.26 -1.93 -10.19
C PHE A 284 1.15 -2.70 -9.20
N VAL A 285 1.89 -3.66 -9.73
CA VAL A 285 2.90 -4.41 -9.01
C VAL A 285 4.19 -4.40 -9.81
N TYR A 286 5.32 -4.24 -9.13
CA TYR A 286 6.67 -4.31 -9.67
C TYR A 286 7.42 -5.47 -9.01
N ALA A 287 8.07 -6.32 -9.79
CA ALA A 287 8.92 -7.40 -9.31
C ALA A 287 10.36 -6.89 -9.12
N VAL A 288 10.89 -7.01 -7.91
CA VAL A 288 12.22 -6.46 -7.56
C VAL A 288 13.32 -7.34 -8.17
N GLU A 289 14.35 -6.71 -8.76
CA GLU A 289 15.44 -7.39 -9.50
C GLU A 289 16.32 -8.28 -8.61
N GLU A 290 16.56 -7.88 -7.37
CA GLU A 290 17.25 -8.65 -6.35
C GLU A 290 16.43 -8.58 -5.06
N LYS A 291 16.54 -9.61 -4.21
CA LYS A 291 15.95 -9.53 -2.88
C LYS A 291 16.60 -8.32 -2.17
N PRO A 292 15.82 -7.33 -1.74
CA PRO A 292 16.36 -6.05 -1.26
C PRO A 292 17.31 -6.21 -0.07
#